data_AF-A0A9X8VGT5-F1
#
_entry.id   AF-A0A9X8VGT5-F1
#
_cell.length_a   1.000
_cell.length_b   1.000
_cell.length_c   1.000
_cell.angle_alpha   90.00
_cell.angle_beta   90.00
_cell.angle_gamma   90.00
#
_symmetry.space_group_name_H-M   'P 1'
#
loop_
_entity.id
_entity.type
_entity.pdbx_description
1 polymer ?
#
loop_
_entity_poly.entity_id
_entity_poly.type
_entity_poly.pdbx_seq_one_letter_code
_entity_poly.pdbx_strand_id
1 'polypeptide(L)'
;PGSYTCTDGNYIHNLAMMIMEAWVRALGLNSVDNHQQYYPLVEFPANGYYHLSKNSNDYTAQLSDVTNRVNYLAKDFSKDNSDGKRNFGCSQY
;
A
#
# COMPACT_ATOMS: atom_id res chain seq x y z
N PRO A 1 5.89 -5.83 -4.04
CA PRO A 1 5.42 -6.57 -2.85
C PRO A 1 5.24 -8.04 -3.22
N GLY A 2 5.85 -8.96 -2.48
CA GLY A 2 5.60 -10.38 -2.68
C GLY A 2 4.14 -10.74 -2.35
N SER A 3 3.82 -12.03 -2.38
CA SER A 3 2.50 -12.52 -1.95
C SER A 3 2.21 -12.10 -0.52
N TYR A 4 1.02 -11.53 -0.28
CA TYR A 4 0.51 -11.17 1.04
C TYR A 4 -0.57 -12.12 1.54
N THR A 5 -0.90 -13.16 0.77
CA THR A 5 -1.81 -14.22 1.19
C THR A 5 -1.03 -15.32 1.89
N CYS A 6 -1.67 -15.96 2.86
CA CYS A 6 -1.16 -17.16 3.49
C CYS A 6 -1.09 -18.32 2.46
N THR A 7 0.04 -19.01 2.40
CA THR A 7 0.24 -20.22 1.58
C THR A 7 0.61 -21.36 2.52
N ASP A 8 -0.16 -22.46 2.49
CA ASP A 8 0.06 -23.64 3.34
C ASP A 8 0.18 -23.31 4.84
N GLY A 9 -0.64 -22.37 5.32
CA GLY A 9 -0.64 -21.95 6.72
C GLY A 9 0.50 -21.01 7.11
N ASN A 10 1.34 -20.58 6.15
CA ASN A 10 2.48 -19.72 6.41
C ASN A 10 2.50 -18.47 5.52
N TYR A 11 2.95 -17.36 6.09
CA TYR A 11 3.25 -16.14 5.32
C TYR A 11 4.72 -16.16 4.87
N ILE A 12 4.94 -15.91 3.58
CA ILE A 12 6.29 -15.77 3.03
C ILE A 12 6.92 -14.49 3.58
N HIS A 13 8.15 -14.57 4.09
CA HIS A 13 8.88 -13.41 4.56
C HIS A 13 9.26 -12.49 3.38
N ASN A 14 8.48 -11.44 3.18
CA ASN A 14 8.66 -10.45 2.13
C ASN A 14 8.18 -9.07 2.60
N LEU A 15 8.30 -8.06 1.74
CA LEU A 15 7.90 -6.69 2.06
C LEU A 15 6.43 -6.58 2.52
N ALA A 16 5.51 -7.35 1.94
CA ALA A 16 4.11 -7.29 2.35
C ALA A 16 3.92 -7.85 3.77
N MET A 17 4.59 -8.97 4.09
CA MET A 17 4.62 -9.51 5.46
C MET A 17 5.23 -8.52 6.46
N MET A 18 6.30 -7.82 6.08
CA MET A 18 6.89 -6.76 6.92
C MET A 18 5.92 -5.60 7.16
N ILE A 19 5.14 -5.21 6.15
CA ILE A 19 4.10 -4.18 6.28
C ILE A 19 2.97 -4.66 7.20
N MET A 20 2.50 -5.90 7.03
CA MET A 20 1.46 -6.49 7.88
C MET A 20 1.89 -6.57 9.35
N GLU A 21 3.13 -7.01 9.59
CA GLU A 21 3.72 -7.06 10.93
C GLU A 21 3.87 -5.67 11.55
N ALA A 22 4.35 -4.68 10.78
CA ALA A 22 4.46 -3.30 11.24
C ALA A 22 3.09 -2.70 11.60
N TRP A 23 2.05 -3.01 10.81
CA TRP A 23 0.68 -2.56 11.07
C TRP A 23 0.12 -3.14 12.37
N VAL A 24 0.27 -4.44 12.60
CA VAL A 24 -0.13 -5.13 13.84
C VAL A 24 0.57 -4.51 15.05
N ARG A 25 1.87 -4.23 14.96
CA ARG A 25 2.64 -3.57 16.04
C ARG A 25 2.19 -2.14 16.28
N ALA A 26 1.92 -1.36 15.23
CA ALA A 26 1.44 0.01 15.36
C ALA A 26 0.09 0.09 16.10
N LEU A 27 -0.74 -0.95 15.97
CA LEU A 27 -2.01 -1.08 16.68
C LEU A 27 -1.89 -1.73 18.07
N GLY A 28 -0.69 -2.14 18.49
CA GLY A 28 -0.47 -2.82 19.78
C GLY A 28 -1.08 -4.23 19.85
N LEU A 29 -1.37 -4.85 18.70
CA LEU A 29 -2.02 -6.17 18.61
C LEU A 29 -1.02 -7.33 18.61
N ASN A 30 0.29 -7.06 18.63
CA ASN A 30 1.35 -8.07 18.55
C ASN A 30 1.45 -8.98 19.78
N SER A 31 0.84 -8.60 20.92
CA SER A 31 0.76 -9.42 22.13
C SER A 31 -0.47 -10.33 22.18
N VAL A 32 -1.39 -10.23 21.21
CA VAL A 32 -2.57 -11.08 21.12
C VAL A 32 -2.17 -12.45 20.57
N ASP A 33 -2.67 -13.52 21.19
CA ASP A 33 -2.51 -14.87 20.66
C ASP A 33 -3.05 -14.94 19.23
N ASN A 34 -2.27 -15.53 18.33
CA ASN A 34 -2.58 -15.56 16.90
C ASN A 34 -2.78 -14.15 16.28
N HIS A 35 -1.91 -13.19 16.57
CA HIS A 35 -1.94 -11.84 15.98
C HIS A 35 -1.94 -11.83 14.43
N GLN A 36 -1.48 -12.91 13.79
CA GLN A 36 -1.52 -13.06 12.34
C GLN A 36 -2.94 -13.06 11.76
N GLN A 37 -3.97 -13.28 12.58
CA GLN A 37 -5.37 -13.13 12.19
C GLN A 37 -5.70 -11.71 11.69
N TYR A 38 -4.90 -10.70 12.06
CA TYR A 38 -5.08 -9.32 11.66
C TYR A 38 -4.35 -8.95 10.36
N TYR A 39 -3.50 -9.83 9.83
CA TYR A 39 -2.76 -9.56 8.58
C TYR A 39 -3.67 -9.24 7.39
N PRO A 40 -4.80 -9.95 7.16
CA PRO A 40 -5.71 -9.64 6.06
C PRO A 40 -6.43 -8.29 6.17
N LEU A 41 -6.34 -7.59 7.31
CA LEU A 41 -6.91 -6.25 7.47
C LEU A 41 -6.05 -5.16 6.81
N VAL A 42 -4.82 -5.49 6.42
CA VAL A 42 -3.97 -4.57 5.65
C VAL A 42 -4.38 -4.60 4.20
N GLU A 43 -4.90 -3.47 3.72
CA GLU A 43 -5.27 -3.30 2.31
C GLU A 43 -4.03 -3.00 1.46
N PHE A 44 -3.77 -3.86 0.47
CA PHE A 44 -2.76 -3.64 -0.55
C PHE A 44 -3.44 -3.25 -1.87
N PRO A 45 -3.39 -1.97 -2.28
CA PRO A 45 -4.04 -1.55 -3.52
C PRO A 45 -3.40 -2.21 -4.73
N ALA A 46 -4.22 -2.55 -5.73
CA ALA A 46 -3.79 -3.21 -6.96
C ALA A 46 -2.61 -2.49 -7.66
N ASN A 47 -2.61 -1.16 -7.64
CA ASN A 47 -1.54 -0.30 -8.18
C ASN A 47 -0.79 0.44 -7.05
N GLY A 48 -0.43 -0.28 -6.00
CA GLY A 48 0.22 0.29 -4.80
C GLY A 48 1.71 0.60 -4.94
N TYR A 49 2.36 0.11 -5.97
CA TYR A 49 3.79 0.31 -6.20
C TYR A 49 4.08 0.39 -7.69
N TYR A 50 5.18 1.06 -8.03
CA TYR A 50 5.69 1.15 -9.39
C TYR A 50 7.13 0.65 -9.40
N HIS A 51 7.48 -0.13 -10.42
CA HIS A 51 8.83 -0.64 -10.59
C HIS A 51 9.52 0.12 -11.73
N LEU A 52 10.66 0.72 -11.42
CA LEU A 52 11.49 1.43 -12.39
C LEU A 52 12.78 0.65 -12.58
N SER A 53 12.96 0.04 -13.76
CA SER A 53 14.15 -0.74 -14.09
C SER A 53 14.97 -0.04 -15.17
N LYS A 54 16.18 0.42 -14.81
CA LYS A 54 17.10 1.08 -15.75
C LYS A 54 17.48 0.23 -16.95
N ASN A 55 17.41 -1.09 -16.82
CA ASN A 55 17.78 -2.04 -17.86
C ASN A 55 16.56 -2.52 -18.69
N SER A 56 15.37 -1.98 -18.42
CA SER A 56 14.17 -2.34 -19.16
C SER A 56 14.10 -1.58 -20.48
N ASN A 57 13.70 -2.26 -21.55
CA ASN A 57 13.39 -1.62 -22.84
C ASN A 57 12.26 -0.58 -22.71
N ASP A 58 11.41 -0.72 -21.68
CA ASP A 58 10.27 0.16 -21.40
C ASP A 58 10.60 1.24 -20.36
N TYR A 59 11.88 1.48 -20.03
CA TYR A 59 12.29 2.42 -18.99
C TYR A 59 11.64 3.80 -19.13
N THR A 60 11.58 4.35 -20.34
CA THR A 60 10.98 5.66 -20.60
C THR A 60 9.49 5.68 -20.26
N ALA A 61 8.75 4.61 -20.57
CA ALA A 61 7.33 4.48 -20.22
C ALA A 61 7.15 4.34 -18.71
N GLN A 62 7.93 3.46 -18.07
CA GLN A 62 7.94 3.29 -16.60
C GLN A 62 8.24 4.61 -15.87
N LEU A 63 9.21 5.37 -16.37
CA LEU A 63 9.56 6.67 -15.80
C LEU A 63 8.43 7.68 -15.93
N SER A 64 7.77 7.73 -17.09
CA SER A 64 6.59 8.57 -17.31
C SER A 64 5.46 8.24 -16.34
N ASP A 65 5.13 6.95 -16.18
CA ASP A 65 4.05 6.49 -15.30
C ASP A 65 4.34 6.80 -13.82
N VAL A 66 5.57 6.54 -13.38
CA VAL A 66 6.03 6.89 -12.02
C VAL A 66 5.93 8.40 -11.80
N THR A 67 6.42 9.20 -12.75
CA THR A 67 6.40 10.67 -12.67
C THR A 67 4.96 11.20 -12.60
N ASN A 68 4.06 10.67 -13.42
CA ASN A 68 2.65 11.01 -13.40
C ASN A 68 2.01 10.68 -12.05
N ARG A 69 2.31 9.51 -11.48
CA ARG A 69 1.81 9.12 -10.15
C ARG A 69 2.33 10.04 -9.05
N VAL A 70 3.63 10.34 -9.04
CA VAL A 70 4.24 11.25 -8.06
C VAL A 70 3.61 12.63 -8.17
N ASN A 71 3.47 13.16 -9.39
CA ASN A 71 2.81 14.44 -9.63
C ASN A 71 1.36 14.44 -9.12
N TYR A 72 0.61 13.37 -9.35
CA TYR A 72 -0.76 13.24 -8.83
C TYR A 72 -0.79 13.23 -7.28
N LEU A 73 0.12 12.50 -6.64
CA LEU A 73 0.17 12.43 -5.17
C LEU A 73 0.62 13.75 -4.54
N ALA A 74 1.57 14.45 -5.18
CA ALA A 74 2.08 15.75 -4.76
C ALA A 74 1.17 16.93 -5.14
N LYS A 75 0.17 16.70 -6.00
CA LYS A 75 -0.80 17.73 -6.39
C LYS A 75 -1.67 18.07 -5.19
N ASP A 76 -1.34 19.18 -4.55
CA ASP A 76 -2.14 19.77 -3.49
C ASP A 76 -3.23 20.70 -4.06
N PHE A 77 -2.91 21.40 -5.16
CA PHE A 77 -3.72 22.49 -5.72
C PHE A 77 -5.17 22.12 -6.11
N SER A 78 -5.45 20.89 -6.54
CA SER A 78 -6.83 20.47 -6.89
C SER A 78 -7.50 19.61 -5.83
N LYS A 79 -6.91 19.51 -4.63
CA LYS A 79 -7.58 18.89 -3.49
C LYS A 79 -8.40 19.99 -2.84
N ASP A 80 -9.71 19.94 -3.04
CA ASP A 80 -10.62 20.87 -2.40
C ASP A 80 -10.59 20.62 -0.89
N ASN A 81 -9.94 21.51 -0.15
CA ASN A 81 -9.92 21.47 1.31
C ASN A 81 -10.86 22.54 1.91
N SER A 82 -11.68 23.19 1.08
CA SER A 82 -12.52 24.34 1.49
C SER A 82 -13.66 23.94 2.42
N ASP A 83 -14.08 22.67 2.39
CA ASP A 83 -15.16 22.13 3.22
C ASP A 83 -14.69 21.67 4.61
N GLY A 84 -13.38 21.75 4.89
CA GLY A 84 -12.77 21.31 6.15
C GLY A 84 -12.84 19.80 6.39
N LYS A 85 -13.24 19.01 5.39
CA LYS A 85 -13.29 17.55 5.45
C LYS A 85 -12.09 16.94 4.75
N ARG A 86 -11.78 15.69 5.09
CA ARG A 86 -10.75 14.93 4.38
C ARG A 86 -11.33 14.52 3.03
N ASN A 87 -10.57 14.74 1.96
CA ASN A 87 -10.86 14.27 0.59
C ASN A 87 -10.94 12.73 0.42
N PHE A 88 -10.95 11.97 1.52
CA PHE A 88 -11.20 10.53 1.51
C PHE A 88 -12.70 10.31 1.67
N GLY A 89 -13.40 10.15 0.54
CA GLY A 89 -14.80 9.73 0.55
C GLY A 89 -14.91 8.32 1.13
N CYS A 90 -15.57 8.18 2.28
CA CYS A 90 -16.12 6.89 2.69
C CYS A 90 -17.30 6.57 1.77
N SER A 91 -17.30 5.41 1.11
CA SER A 91 -18.55 4.83 0.63
C SER A 91 -19.38 4.46 1.86
N GLN A 92 -20.36 5.28 2.19
CA GLN A 92 -21.38 4.92 3.18
C GLN A 92 -22.33 3.91 2.54
N TYR A 93 -22.35 2.70 3.10
CA TYR A 93 -23.46 1.75 3.00
C TYR A 93 -23.95 1.47 4.40
#